data_AF-A0A3P6P3Y1-F1
#
_entry.id   AF-A0A3P6P3Y1-F1
#
_cell.length_a   1.000
_cell.length_b   1.000
_cell.length_c   1.000
_cell.angle_alpha   90.00
_cell.angle_beta   90.00
_cell.angle_gamma   90.00
#
_symmetry.space_group_name_H-M   'P 1'
#
loop_
_entity.id
_entity.type
_entity.pdbx_description
1 polymer ?
#
loop_
_entity_poly.entity_id
_entity_poly.type
_entity_poly.pdbx_seq_one_letter_code
_entity_poly.pdbx_strand_id
1 'polypeptide(L)'
;MVPVESDEYDATADESFELYKNYQNSIHKDTQCTRRGFTDFLTDSPLFSDEEGAENKSVALGTYHQQYYLDGQLIAVGVVDILPRCLSSKYLFHDPQYKFLMLGTYTALREIAFVRELMKERPELHYYYMGYYIHSCAKMRYKGRFHPSDLLCDRSFTWVPLEKCIEMMGSNGERLEAFAPDAPEPEKCPTAAVRCLYNRYLYFSNFLDL
;
A
#
# COMPACT_ATOMS: atom_id res chain seq x y z
N MET A 1 -13.43 5.58 4.73
CA MET A 1 -12.31 4.69 5.11
C MET A 1 -12.97 3.51 5.75
N VAL A 2 -12.95 2.35 5.10
CA VAL A 2 -13.72 1.19 5.54
C VAL A 2 -12.75 0.11 6.02
N PRO A 3 -12.68 -0.22 7.32
CA PRO A 3 -11.79 -1.28 7.83
C PRO A 3 -12.19 -2.65 7.27
N VAL A 4 -11.24 -3.45 6.77
CA VAL A 4 -11.52 -4.70 6.02
C VAL A 4 -12.12 -5.86 6.84
N GLU A 5 -12.28 -5.70 8.16
CA GLU A 5 -12.90 -6.66 9.07
C GLU A 5 -14.07 -6.02 9.86
N SER A 6 -14.81 -5.11 9.22
CA SER A 6 -15.92 -4.38 9.84
C SER A 6 -17.27 -4.65 9.16
N ASP A 7 -18.37 -4.42 9.88
CA ASP A 7 -19.73 -4.50 9.32
C ASP A 7 -19.92 -3.56 8.10
N GLU A 8 -19.23 -2.41 8.09
CA GLU A 8 -19.25 -1.46 6.97
C GLU A 8 -18.56 -2.05 5.72
N TYR A 9 -17.48 -2.81 5.92
CA TYR A 9 -16.84 -3.56 4.84
C TYR A 9 -17.77 -4.64 4.32
N ASP A 10 -18.36 -5.45 5.19
CA ASP A 10 -19.26 -6.53 4.78
C ASP A 10 -20.47 -5.99 3.99
N ALA A 11 -21.00 -4.83 4.36
CA ALA A 11 -22.09 -4.17 3.66
C ALA A 11 -21.75 -3.76 2.20
N THR A 12 -20.46 -3.58 1.89
CA THR A 12 -19.97 -3.08 0.59
C THR A 12 -19.02 -4.04 -0.13
N ALA A 13 -18.75 -5.21 0.45
CA ALA A 13 -17.79 -6.20 -0.05
C ALA A 13 -18.21 -6.82 -1.38
N ASP A 14 -19.51 -6.95 -1.65
CA ASP A 14 -20.02 -7.42 -2.93
C ASP A 14 -19.81 -6.37 -4.03
N GLU A 15 -20.18 -5.11 -3.77
CA GLU A 15 -19.99 -3.98 -4.70
C GLU A 15 -18.50 -3.78 -5.03
N SER A 16 -17.64 -3.81 -4.01
CA SER A 16 -16.19 -3.67 -4.17
C SER A 16 -15.59 -4.82 -5.00
N PHE A 17 -16.04 -6.07 -4.78
CA PHE A 17 -15.55 -7.21 -5.55
C PHE A 17 -15.97 -7.14 -7.03
N GLU A 18 -17.20 -6.74 -7.33
CA GLU A 18 -17.66 -6.60 -8.72
C GLU A 18 -16.89 -5.49 -9.46
N LEU A 19 -16.63 -4.36 -8.78
CA LEU A 19 -15.77 -3.31 -9.32
C LEU A 19 -14.35 -3.82 -9.61
N TYR A 20 -13.75 -4.56 -8.67
CA TYR A 20 -12.43 -5.16 -8.84
C TYR A 20 -12.40 -6.12 -10.04
N LYS A 21 -13.39 -7.01 -10.14
CA LYS A 21 -13.51 -7.97 -11.23
C LYS A 21 -13.64 -7.29 -12.60
N ASN A 22 -14.47 -6.25 -12.69
CA ASN A 22 -14.59 -5.46 -13.92
C ASN A 22 -13.26 -4.79 -14.29
N TYR A 23 -12.58 -4.19 -13.31
CA TYR A 23 -11.26 -3.58 -13.49
C TYR A 23 -10.23 -4.59 -14.00
N GLN A 24 -10.12 -5.76 -13.36
CA GLN A 24 -9.16 -6.81 -13.74
C GLN A 24 -9.40 -7.33 -15.16
N ASN A 25 -10.64 -7.61 -15.52
CA ASN A 25 -10.99 -8.03 -16.87
C ASN A 25 -10.64 -6.93 -17.89
N SER A 26 -11.03 -5.68 -17.61
CA SER A 26 -10.86 -4.57 -18.56
C SER A 26 -9.39 -4.16 -18.75
N ILE A 27 -8.65 -4.01 -17.65
CA ILE A 27 -7.30 -3.41 -17.63
C ILE A 27 -6.19 -4.46 -17.69
N HIS A 28 -6.39 -5.61 -17.04
CA HIS A 28 -5.40 -6.69 -16.93
C HIS A 28 -5.72 -7.90 -17.83
N LYS A 29 -6.91 -7.95 -18.45
CA LYS A 29 -7.39 -9.09 -19.25
C LYS A 29 -7.47 -10.39 -18.46
N ASP A 30 -7.61 -10.27 -17.14
CA ASP A 30 -7.81 -11.41 -16.25
C ASP A 30 -9.32 -11.67 -16.09
N THR A 31 -9.78 -12.77 -16.66
CA THR A 31 -11.17 -13.22 -16.60
C THR A 31 -11.43 -14.26 -15.50
N GLN A 32 -10.39 -14.67 -14.77
CA GLN A 32 -10.44 -15.74 -13.77
C GLN A 32 -10.45 -15.23 -12.32
N CYS A 33 -10.76 -13.94 -12.12
CA CYS A 33 -10.87 -13.35 -10.80
C CYS A 33 -11.93 -14.06 -9.94
N THR A 34 -11.51 -14.53 -8.77
CA THR A 34 -12.39 -15.18 -7.78
C THR A 34 -12.50 -14.30 -6.52
N ARG A 35 -13.63 -14.44 -5.80
CA ARG A 35 -13.81 -13.73 -4.51
C ARG A 35 -12.71 -14.08 -3.51
N ARG A 36 -12.32 -15.36 -3.45
CA ARG A 36 -11.22 -15.81 -2.60
C ARG A 36 -9.91 -15.12 -2.97
N GLY A 37 -9.54 -15.07 -4.25
CA GLY A 37 -8.32 -14.39 -4.69
C GLY A 37 -8.34 -12.89 -4.39
N PHE A 38 -9.49 -12.24 -4.49
CA PHE A 38 -9.68 -10.85 -4.05
C PHE A 38 -9.45 -10.70 -2.54
N THR A 39 -10.04 -11.57 -1.73
CA THR A 39 -9.89 -11.56 -0.27
C THR A 39 -8.43 -11.79 0.13
N ASP A 40 -7.84 -12.89 -0.33
CA ASP A 40 -6.45 -13.27 -0.05
C ASP A 40 -5.47 -12.14 -0.44
N PHE A 41 -5.78 -11.38 -1.49
CA PHE A 41 -4.91 -10.30 -1.97
C PHE A 41 -5.15 -8.96 -1.26
N LEU A 42 -6.41 -8.55 -1.04
CA LEU A 42 -6.78 -7.16 -0.71
C LEU A 42 -7.42 -6.99 0.67
N THR A 43 -7.75 -8.05 1.38
CA THR A 43 -8.52 -7.97 2.63
C THR A 43 -7.92 -8.82 3.74
N ASP A 44 -7.43 -10.03 3.42
CA ASP A 44 -6.72 -10.89 4.37
C ASP A 44 -5.38 -10.21 4.72
N SER A 45 -5.35 -9.56 5.88
CA SER A 45 -4.23 -8.72 6.32
C SER A 45 -3.66 -9.18 7.66
N PRO A 46 -2.32 -9.31 7.77
CA PRO A 46 -1.65 -9.55 9.05
C PRO A 46 -1.60 -8.33 9.96
N LEU A 47 -2.08 -7.18 9.49
CA LEU A 47 -1.98 -5.92 10.21
C LEU A 47 -3.15 -5.80 11.18
N PHE A 48 -2.84 -5.84 12.47
CA PHE A 48 -3.76 -5.50 13.55
C PHE A 48 -3.24 -4.27 14.28
N SER A 49 -4.13 -3.52 14.92
CA SER A 49 -3.76 -2.41 15.79
C SER A 49 -3.67 -2.89 17.22
N ASP A 50 -2.48 -2.82 17.81
CA ASP A 50 -2.23 -2.96 19.24
C ASP A 50 -1.81 -1.63 19.89
N GLU A 51 -1.97 -0.50 19.17
CA GLU A 51 -1.67 0.84 19.68
C GLU A 51 -2.45 1.13 20.98
N GLU A 52 -1.74 1.41 22.07
CA GLU A 52 -2.35 1.97 23.28
C GLU A 52 -3.00 3.32 22.96
N GLY A 53 -4.22 3.52 23.44
CA GLY A 53 -4.95 4.77 23.19
C GLY A 53 -5.51 4.90 21.78
N ALA A 54 -5.58 3.80 21.00
CA ALA A 54 -6.20 3.78 19.68
C ALA A 54 -7.64 4.30 19.68
N GLU A 55 -8.36 4.14 20.80
CA GLU A 55 -9.72 4.66 21.00
C GLU A 55 -9.80 6.19 20.97
N ASN A 56 -8.67 6.88 21.18
CA ASN A 56 -8.57 8.34 21.13
C ASN A 56 -8.04 8.85 19.79
N LYS A 57 -7.84 7.98 18.80
CA LYS A 57 -7.38 8.32 17.45
C LYS A 57 -8.54 8.29 16.47
N SER A 58 -8.49 9.15 15.46
CA SER A 58 -9.53 9.22 14.44
C SER A 58 -9.67 7.94 13.60
N VAL A 59 -8.56 7.21 13.43
CA VAL A 59 -8.44 5.96 12.66
C VAL A 59 -7.35 5.12 13.30
N ALA A 60 -7.54 3.80 13.45
CA ALA A 60 -6.53 2.87 14.01
C ALA A 60 -5.51 2.40 12.94
N LEU A 61 -4.44 1.72 13.34
CA LEU A 61 -3.58 1.03 12.37
C LEU A 61 -4.33 -0.14 11.72
N GLY A 62 -3.89 -0.56 10.53
CA GLY A 62 -4.47 -1.70 9.82
C GLY A 62 -4.79 -1.41 8.36
N THR A 63 -5.51 -2.34 7.74
CA THR A 63 -5.88 -2.28 6.32
C THR A 63 -7.28 -1.72 6.13
N TYR A 64 -7.44 -0.85 5.14
CA TYR A 64 -8.69 -0.15 4.85
C TYR A 64 -8.96 -0.09 3.36
N HIS A 65 -10.25 -0.06 3.01
CA HIS A 65 -10.73 0.31 1.68
C HIS A 65 -11.17 1.78 1.70
N GLN A 66 -10.46 2.63 0.96
CA GLN A 66 -10.88 3.97 0.60
C GLN A 66 -11.85 3.90 -0.57
N GLN A 67 -13.13 3.91 -0.26
CA GLN A 67 -14.21 3.85 -1.24
C GLN A 67 -14.56 5.26 -1.74
N TYR A 68 -14.67 5.39 -3.07
CA TYR A 68 -14.97 6.64 -3.76
C TYR A 68 -16.29 6.50 -4.51
N TYR A 69 -17.29 7.26 -4.06
CA TYR A 69 -18.62 7.26 -4.66
C TYR A 69 -18.85 8.51 -5.51
N LEU A 70 -19.50 8.34 -6.66
CA LEU A 70 -19.99 9.41 -7.51
C LEU A 70 -21.46 9.13 -7.82
N ASP A 71 -22.34 10.08 -7.50
CA ASP A 71 -23.80 9.97 -7.67
C ASP A 71 -24.39 8.68 -7.10
N GLY A 72 -23.86 8.23 -5.96
CA GLY A 72 -24.29 7.01 -5.27
C GLY A 72 -23.70 5.71 -5.80
N GLN A 73 -22.86 5.73 -6.83
CA GLN A 73 -22.18 4.56 -7.38
C GLN A 73 -20.73 4.48 -6.90
N LEU A 74 -20.26 3.30 -6.47
CA LEU A 74 -18.84 3.07 -6.17
C LEU A 74 -18.02 3.05 -7.45
N ILE A 75 -17.12 4.03 -7.64
CA ILE A 75 -16.33 4.19 -8.86
C ILE A 75 -14.85 3.85 -8.68
N ALA A 76 -14.33 3.86 -7.45
CA ALA A 76 -12.96 3.46 -7.15
C ALA A 76 -12.82 2.96 -5.71
N VAL A 77 -11.83 2.09 -5.51
CA VAL A 77 -11.40 1.65 -4.19
C VAL A 77 -9.88 1.66 -4.13
N GLY A 78 -9.33 2.47 -3.23
CA GLY A 78 -7.93 2.41 -2.83
C GLY A 78 -7.77 1.50 -1.62
N VAL A 79 -7.02 0.43 -1.73
CA VAL A 79 -6.65 -0.44 -0.60
C VAL A 79 -5.38 0.14 0.00
N VAL A 80 -5.47 0.56 1.26
CA VAL A 80 -4.38 1.25 1.98
C VAL A 80 -4.11 0.59 3.31
N ASP A 81 -2.84 0.59 3.72
CA ASP A 81 -2.42 0.19 5.05
C ASP A 81 -1.98 1.43 5.83
N ILE A 82 -2.54 1.62 7.02
CA ILE A 82 -2.08 2.61 7.98
C ILE A 82 -1.11 1.92 8.92
N LEU A 83 0.14 2.36 8.88
CA LEU A 83 1.26 1.83 9.64
C LEU A 83 1.80 2.92 10.58
N PRO A 84 2.60 2.56 11.61
CA PRO A 84 3.07 3.53 12.60
C PRO A 84 3.77 4.74 12.02
N ARG A 85 4.45 4.58 10.87
CA ARG A 85 5.25 5.64 10.23
C ARG A 85 4.76 6.07 8.86
N CYS A 86 3.80 5.37 8.27
CA CYS A 86 3.36 5.67 6.91
C CYS A 86 1.93 5.23 6.61
N LEU A 87 1.35 5.84 5.57
CA LEU A 87 0.27 5.23 4.81
C LEU A 87 0.87 4.54 3.58
N SER A 88 0.55 3.27 3.38
CA SER A 88 0.97 2.50 2.19
C SER A 88 -0.21 2.31 1.24
N SER A 89 -0.08 2.78 0.00
CA SER A 89 -1.05 2.56 -1.07
C SER A 89 -0.78 1.20 -1.71
N LYS A 90 -1.51 0.18 -1.26
CA LYS A 90 -1.30 -1.23 -1.65
C LYS A 90 -1.84 -1.50 -3.05
N TYR A 91 -3.07 -1.08 -3.33
CA TYR A 91 -3.70 -1.33 -4.62
C TYR A 91 -4.81 -0.32 -4.91
N LEU A 92 -5.05 -0.02 -6.19
CA LEU A 92 -6.17 0.81 -6.64
C LEU A 92 -6.87 0.11 -7.79
N PHE A 93 -8.18 -0.08 -7.64
CA PHE A 93 -9.05 -0.52 -8.72
C PHE A 93 -10.20 0.48 -8.87
N HIS A 94 -10.66 0.67 -10.11
CA HIS A 94 -11.68 1.65 -10.43
C HIS A 94 -12.48 1.21 -11.64
N ASP A 95 -13.62 1.85 -11.85
CA ASP A 95 -14.43 1.60 -13.02
C ASP A 95 -13.79 2.30 -14.24
N PRO A 96 -13.37 1.53 -15.28
CA PRO A 96 -12.69 2.07 -16.45
C PRO A 96 -13.48 3.14 -17.21
N GLN A 97 -14.81 3.22 -17.06
CA GLN A 97 -15.62 4.27 -17.69
C GLN A 97 -15.23 5.67 -17.19
N TYR A 98 -14.72 5.77 -15.96
CA TYR A 98 -14.30 7.02 -15.33
C TYR A 98 -12.80 7.30 -15.50
N LYS A 99 -12.12 6.65 -16.45
CA LYS A 99 -10.69 6.87 -16.72
C LYS A 99 -10.33 8.34 -16.97
N PHE A 100 -11.26 9.12 -17.53
CA PHE A 100 -11.08 10.55 -17.79
C PHE A 100 -10.87 11.39 -16.51
N LEU A 101 -11.32 10.89 -15.35
CA LEU A 101 -11.12 11.53 -14.05
C LEU A 101 -9.70 11.34 -13.49
N MET A 102 -8.86 10.52 -14.15
CA MET A 102 -7.48 10.25 -13.72
C MET A 102 -7.42 9.78 -12.25
N LEU A 103 -8.27 8.81 -11.89
CA LEU A 103 -8.50 8.41 -10.50
C LEU A 103 -7.22 8.06 -9.74
N GLY A 104 -6.21 7.47 -10.38
CA GLY A 104 -4.91 7.22 -9.72
C GLY A 104 -4.18 8.48 -9.22
N THR A 105 -4.32 9.62 -9.91
CA THR A 105 -3.78 10.90 -9.41
C THR A 105 -4.67 11.48 -8.32
N TYR A 106 -5.99 11.40 -8.49
CA TYR A 106 -6.94 11.91 -7.50
C TYR A 106 -6.83 11.19 -6.16
N THR A 107 -6.81 9.86 -6.15
CA THR A 107 -6.69 9.08 -4.90
C THR A 107 -5.34 9.34 -4.23
N ALA A 108 -4.24 9.44 -4.98
CA ALA A 108 -2.94 9.82 -4.42
C ALA A 108 -2.98 11.18 -3.72
N LEU A 109 -3.63 12.20 -4.30
CA LEU A 109 -3.80 13.50 -3.65
C LEU A 109 -4.64 13.41 -2.37
N ARG A 110 -5.68 12.57 -2.38
CA ARG A 110 -6.51 12.31 -1.20
C ARG A 110 -5.73 11.59 -0.11
N GLU A 111 -4.92 10.60 -0.46
CA GLU A 111 -4.03 9.87 0.45
C GLU A 111 -2.97 10.81 1.05
N ILE A 112 -2.35 11.70 0.25
CA ILE A 112 -1.43 12.74 0.75
C ILE A 112 -2.13 13.67 1.75
N ALA A 113 -3.32 14.16 1.41
CA ALA A 113 -4.10 15.01 2.30
C ALA A 113 -4.44 14.27 3.61
N PHE A 114 -4.80 12.99 3.52
CA PHE A 114 -5.14 12.17 4.66
C PHE A 114 -3.93 11.90 5.57
N VAL A 115 -2.75 11.62 5.01
CA VAL A 115 -1.49 11.52 5.77
C VAL A 115 -1.24 12.80 6.58
N ARG A 116 -1.43 13.97 5.97
CA ARG A 116 -1.26 15.26 6.66
C ARG A 116 -2.25 15.47 7.82
N GLU A 117 -3.45 14.91 7.72
CA GLU A 117 -4.41 14.93 8.82
C GLU A 117 -3.99 13.95 9.93
N LEU A 118 -3.59 12.72 9.58
CA LEU A 118 -3.11 11.74 10.55
C LEU A 118 -1.87 12.22 11.31
N MET A 119 -0.97 12.97 10.66
CA MET A 119 0.20 13.59 11.29
C MET A 119 -0.12 14.44 12.52
N LYS A 120 -1.32 15.04 12.59
CA LYS A 120 -1.75 15.87 13.73
C LYS A 120 -1.93 15.05 15.00
N GLU A 121 -2.31 13.78 14.84
CA GLU A 121 -2.52 12.83 15.94
C GLU A 121 -1.35 11.84 16.08
N ARG A 122 -0.57 11.63 15.01
CA ARG A 122 0.54 10.68 14.91
C ARG A 122 1.78 11.38 14.34
N PRO A 123 2.58 12.04 15.19
CA PRO A 123 3.79 12.75 14.72
C PRO A 123 4.81 11.87 13.99
N GLU A 124 4.84 10.57 14.27
CA GLU A 124 5.74 9.59 13.62
C GLU A 124 5.24 9.13 12.24
N LEU A 125 3.96 9.34 11.91
CA LEU A 125 3.36 8.97 10.63
C LEU A 125 3.51 10.14 9.67
N HIS A 126 4.64 10.20 8.96
CA HIS A 126 4.93 11.31 8.04
C HIS A 126 5.31 10.86 6.63
N TYR A 127 5.22 9.57 6.33
CA TYR A 127 5.50 9.04 4.99
C TYR A 127 4.25 8.57 4.27
N TYR A 128 4.24 8.76 2.95
CA TYR A 128 3.26 8.19 2.04
C TYR A 128 3.97 7.28 1.05
N TYR A 129 3.71 5.97 1.16
CA TYR A 129 4.33 4.97 0.31
C TYR A 129 3.40 4.62 -0.86
N MET A 130 3.74 5.13 -2.05
CA MET A 130 2.97 4.87 -3.27
C MET A 130 3.23 3.49 -3.89
N GLY A 131 4.04 2.64 -3.24
CA GLY A 131 4.53 1.39 -3.81
C GLY A 131 5.60 1.62 -4.89
N TYR A 132 5.84 0.60 -5.70
CA TYR A 132 6.90 0.62 -6.72
C TYR A 132 6.78 1.79 -7.71
N TYR A 133 7.91 2.19 -8.27
CA TYR A 133 8.04 3.12 -9.38
C TYR A 133 8.91 2.49 -10.48
N ILE A 134 8.33 2.25 -11.66
CA ILE A 134 9.06 1.74 -12.82
C ILE A 134 9.11 2.88 -13.84
N HIS A 135 10.30 3.44 -14.05
CA HIS A 135 10.49 4.66 -14.86
C HIS A 135 9.98 4.50 -16.30
N SER A 136 10.21 3.33 -16.91
CA SER A 136 9.75 3.01 -18.26
C SER A 136 8.24 2.74 -18.37
N CYS A 137 7.54 2.51 -17.24
CA CYS A 137 6.12 2.17 -17.23
C CYS A 137 5.24 3.42 -17.29
N ALA A 138 4.54 3.61 -18.42
CA ALA A 138 3.64 4.74 -18.62
C ALA A 138 2.53 4.83 -17.54
N LYS A 139 2.01 3.70 -17.06
CA LYS A 139 0.98 3.64 -16.00
C LYS A 139 1.49 4.14 -14.64
N MET A 140 2.80 4.16 -14.41
CA MET A 140 3.41 4.53 -13.13
C MET A 140 4.10 5.89 -13.17
N ARG A 141 4.26 6.47 -14.36
CA ARG A 141 4.93 7.77 -14.56
C ARG A 141 4.30 8.92 -13.77
N TYR A 142 2.99 8.86 -13.53
CA TYR A 142 2.30 9.91 -12.76
C TYR A 142 2.80 10.03 -11.32
N LYS A 143 3.30 8.93 -10.71
CA LYS A 143 3.85 8.95 -9.34
C LYS A 143 5.05 9.87 -9.22
N GLY A 144 5.85 9.97 -10.28
CA GLY A 144 7.01 10.87 -10.29
C GLY A 144 6.69 12.36 -10.46
N ARG A 145 5.41 12.75 -10.31
CA ARG A 145 5.00 14.16 -10.31
C ARG A 145 4.73 14.69 -8.90
N PHE A 146 4.66 13.81 -7.91
CA PHE A 146 4.49 14.20 -6.51
C PHE A 146 5.85 14.52 -5.92
N HIS A 147 5.94 15.64 -5.20
CA HIS A 147 7.19 16.14 -4.64
C HIS A 147 6.95 16.73 -3.23
N PRO A 148 7.94 16.64 -2.32
CA PRO A 148 9.17 15.85 -2.45
C PRO A 148 8.89 14.33 -2.49
N SER A 149 9.78 13.54 -3.10
CA SER A 149 9.67 12.08 -3.18
C SER A 149 11.04 11.43 -3.33
N ASP A 150 11.16 10.20 -2.82
CA ASP A 150 12.41 9.44 -2.80
C ASP A 150 12.18 8.03 -3.37
N LEU A 151 13.24 7.42 -3.91
CA LEU A 151 13.31 5.99 -4.21
C LEU A 151 14.28 5.31 -3.23
N LEU A 152 13.93 4.11 -2.79
CA LEU A 152 14.81 3.28 -1.96
C LEU A 152 15.88 2.65 -2.85
N CYS A 153 17.15 2.86 -2.52
CA CYS A 153 18.24 2.05 -3.08
C CYS A 153 18.15 0.64 -2.49
N ASP A 154 17.93 -0.37 -3.33
CA ASP A 154 17.83 -1.77 -2.95
C ASP A 154 19.14 -2.36 -2.39
N ARG A 155 20.30 -1.84 -2.82
CA ARG A 155 21.61 -2.26 -2.30
C ARG A 155 21.92 -1.74 -0.90
N SER A 156 21.71 -0.44 -0.66
CA SER A 156 22.14 0.24 0.58
C SER A 156 21.00 0.59 1.53
N PHE A 157 19.75 0.35 1.14
CA PHE A 157 18.54 0.79 1.83
C PHE A 157 18.51 2.29 2.16
N THR A 158 19.21 3.08 1.35
CA THR A 158 19.22 4.54 1.45
C THR A 158 18.12 5.12 0.56
N TRP A 159 17.30 6.02 1.12
CA TRP A 159 16.35 6.82 0.35
C TRP A 159 17.09 7.91 -0.43
N VAL A 160 16.87 7.96 -1.74
CA VAL A 160 17.52 8.91 -2.65
C VAL A 160 16.43 9.76 -3.32
N PRO A 161 16.57 11.10 -3.39
CA PRO A 161 15.61 11.97 -4.05
C PRO A 161 15.32 11.51 -5.48
N LEU A 162 14.03 11.45 -5.83
CA LEU A 162 13.56 10.93 -7.10
C LEU A 162 14.20 11.64 -8.29
N GLU A 163 14.40 12.95 -8.20
CA GLU A 163 15.02 13.75 -9.27
C GLU A 163 16.44 13.26 -9.58
N LYS A 164 17.23 12.94 -8.53
CA LYS A 164 18.57 12.37 -8.69
C LYS A 164 18.49 10.97 -9.30
N CYS A 165 17.55 10.15 -8.86
CA CYS A 165 17.35 8.82 -9.45
C CYS A 165 17.00 8.90 -10.95
N ILE A 166 16.15 9.85 -11.35
CA ILE A 166 15.77 10.06 -12.76
C ILE A 166 16.98 10.53 -13.57
N GLU A 167 17.79 11.45 -13.04
CA GLU A 167 19.04 11.87 -13.67
C GLU A 167 19.99 10.68 -13.88
N MET A 168 20.20 9.87 -12.83
CA MET A 168 21.05 8.68 -12.90
C MET A 168 20.55 7.66 -13.94
N MET A 169 19.23 7.40 -13.99
CA MET A 169 18.63 6.52 -15.00
C MET A 169 18.80 7.07 -16.41
N GLY A 170 18.69 8.39 -16.59
CA GLY A 170 18.87 9.05 -17.89
C GLY A 170 20.32 8.99 -18.39
N SER A 171 21.30 9.21 -17.50
CA SER A 171 22.72 9.21 -17.86
C SER A 171 23.31 7.81 -18.04
N ASN A 172 22.84 6.81 -17.29
CA ASN A 172 23.46 5.48 -17.25
C ASN A 172 22.63 4.40 -17.95
N GLY A 173 21.32 4.63 -18.17
CA GLY A 173 20.42 3.64 -18.75
C GLY A 173 20.47 2.30 -18.00
N GLU A 174 20.63 1.21 -18.74
CA GLU A 174 20.72 -0.16 -18.20
C GLU A 174 22.01 -0.43 -17.41
N ARG A 175 22.99 0.49 -17.42
CA ARG A 175 24.25 0.33 -16.68
C ARG A 175 24.17 0.80 -15.22
N LEU A 176 23.02 1.36 -14.82
CA LEU A 176 22.83 1.79 -13.45
C LEU A 176 22.70 0.58 -12.51
N GLU A 177 23.66 0.39 -11.62
CA GLU A 177 23.67 -0.73 -10.68
C GLU A 177 22.98 -0.42 -9.34
N ALA A 178 23.04 0.83 -8.88
CA ALA A 178 22.46 1.26 -7.59
C ALA A 178 22.24 2.78 -7.56
N PHE A 179 21.23 3.24 -6.81
CA PHE A 179 20.96 4.68 -6.61
C PHE A 179 21.88 5.34 -5.57
N ALA A 180 22.44 4.56 -4.64
CA ALA A 180 23.38 5.02 -3.62
C ALA A 180 24.52 3.99 -3.46
N PRO A 181 25.43 3.89 -4.45
CA PRO A 181 26.50 2.88 -4.46
C PRO A 181 27.58 3.11 -3.39
N ASP A 182 27.77 4.37 -2.98
CA ASP A 182 28.78 4.77 -1.99
C ASP A 182 28.24 4.75 -0.55
N ALA A 183 26.96 4.47 -0.36
CA ALA A 183 26.36 4.35 0.97
C ALA A 183 26.78 3.04 1.65
N PRO A 184 26.93 3.03 2.99
CA PRO A 184 27.28 1.82 3.72
C PRO A 184 26.25 0.71 3.50
N GLU A 185 26.71 -0.54 3.57
CA GLU A 185 25.78 -1.67 3.58
C GLU A 185 24.85 -1.59 4.80
N PRO A 186 23.56 -1.93 4.63
CA PRO A 186 22.61 -1.91 5.73
C PRO A 186 23.02 -2.92 6.80
N GLU A 187 22.72 -2.59 8.05
CA GLU A 187 22.93 -3.50 9.17
C GLU A 187 22.14 -4.80 8.94
N LYS A 188 22.81 -5.95 9.08
CA LYS A 188 22.17 -7.25 8.92
C LYS A 188 21.32 -7.55 10.16
N CYS A 189 20.01 -7.53 10.00
CA CYS A 189 19.10 -8.03 11.03
C CYS A 189 19.19 -9.56 11.11
N PRO A 190 19.43 -10.16 12.29
CA PRO A 190 19.39 -11.61 12.45
C PRO A 190 18.00 -12.15 12.11
N THR A 191 17.87 -12.90 11.01
CA THR A 191 16.58 -13.49 10.60
C THR A 191 16.01 -14.42 11.67
N ALA A 192 16.86 -15.05 12.48
CA ALA A 192 16.46 -15.87 13.63
C ALA A 192 15.74 -15.09 14.74
N ALA A 193 15.90 -13.76 14.79
CA ALA A 193 15.18 -12.89 15.72
C ALA A 193 13.81 -12.44 15.18
N VAL A 194 13.52 -12.67 13.89
CA VAL A 194 12.26 -12.30 13.26
C VAL A 194 11.29 -13.48 13.34
N ARG A 195 10.40 -13.46 14.34
CA ARG A 195 9.29 -14.41 14.43
C ARG A 195 8.06 -13.79 13.77
N CYS A 196 7.62 -14.36 12.65
CA CYS A 196 6.35 -13.99 12.01
C CYS A 196 5.39 -15.18 12.07
N LEU A 197 4.31 -15.04 12.84
CA LEU A 197 3.19 -15.98 12.90
C LEU A 197 1.97 -15.23 12.39
N TYR A 198 1.45 -15.63 11.23
CA TYR A 198 0.24 -15.07 10.66
C TYR A 198 -0.81 -16.16 10.52
N ASN A 199 -1.97 -15.97 11.16
CA ASN A 199 -3.10 -16.90 11.09
C ASN A 199 -2.71 -18.36 11.40
N ARG A 200 -1.83 -18.54 12.40
CA ARG A 200 -1.34 -19.84 12.87
C ARG A 200 -1.53 -19.95 14.38
N TYR A 201 -2.11 -21.07 14.80
CA TYR A 201 -2.16 -21.48 16.20
C TYR A 201 -0.99 -22.44 16.48
N LEU A 202 -0.17 -22.11 17.48
CA LEU A 202 0.83 -23.02 18.01
C LEU A 202 0.19 -23.83 19.14
N TYR A 203 -0.01 -25.12 18.92
CA TYR A 203 -0.38 -26.05 19.98
C TYR A 203 0.89 -26.64 20.58
N PHE A 204 1.13 -26.36 21.87
CA PHE A 204 2.18 -27.04 22.63
C PHE A 204 1.59 -28.32 23.21
N SER A 205 2.00 -29.48 22.69
CA SER A 205 1.80 -30.76 23.39
C SER A 205 2.87 -30.91 24.47
N ASN A 206 2.44 -31.10 25.72
CA ASN A 206 3.26 -31.27 26.93
C ASN A 206 4.62 -31.96 26.66
N PHE A 207 5.70 -31.19 26.68
CA PHE A 207 7.05 -31.71 26.90
C PHE A 207 7.40 -31.52 28.38
N LEU A 208 6.84 -32.36 29.24
CA LEU A 208 7.37 -32.64 30.57
C LEU A 208 7.07 -34.11 30.89
N ASP A 209 7.95 -34.98 30.38
CA ASP A 209 8.32 -36.25 30.98
C ASP A 209 9.80 -36.48 30.62
N LEU A 210 10.69 -35.75 31.32
CA LEU A 210 12.11 -36.06 31.51
C LEU A 210 12.52 -35.60 32.91
#